data_AF-A0A0R3KRV4-F1
#
_entry.id   AF-A0A0R3KRV4-F1
#
_cell.length_a   1.000
_cell.length_b   1.000
_cell.length_c   1.000
_cell.angle_alpha   90.00
_cell.angle_beta   90.00
_cell.angle_gamma   90.00
#
_symmetry.space_group_name_H-M   'P 1'
#
loop_
_entity.id
_entity.type
_entity.pdbx_description
1 polymer ?
#
loop_
_entity_poly.entity_id
_entity_poly.type
_entity_poly.pdbx_seq_one_letter_code
_entity_poly.pdbx_strand_id
1 'polypeptide(L)'
;MAICFKDRSPSELCSDRQDVEALSWINQVERWFAELTRKQIQRGVHTSVRQLEADSRTFIDQHNKYQKPFKWTKSAYQILASVKRFCHKAQETLCGEL
;
A
#
# COMPACT_ATOMS: atom_id res chain seq x y z
N MET A 1 -2.22 -17.00 3.55
CA MET A 1 -2.52 -16.91 2.11
C MET A 1 -1.35 -16.14 1.49
N ALA A 2 -0.34 -16.87 1.01
CA ALA A 2 0.85 -16.29 0.39
C ALA A 2 0.60 -16.28 -1.12
N ILE A 3 0.63 -15.11 -1.74
CA ILE A 3 0.61 -15.03 -3.20
C ILE A 3 2.03 -15.31 -3.68
N CYS A 4 2.26 -16.52 -4.16
CA CYS A 4 3.47 -16.89 -4.89
C CYS A 4 3.37 -16.36 -6.31
N PHE A 5 4.09 -15.28 -6.64
CA PHE A 5 4.40 -14.93 -8.02
C PHE A 5 5.53 -15.85 -8.50
N LYS A 6 5.18 -17.04 -9.01
CA LYS A 6 6.09 -17.90 -9.74
C LYS A 6 5.75 -17.74 -11.22
N ASP A 7 6.54 -16.91 -11.90
CA ASP A 7 6.92 -16.97 -13.32
C ASP A 7 7.31 -15.59 -13.84
N ARG A 8 8.53 -15.15 -13.51
CA ARG A 8 9.19 -14.04 -14.20
C ARG A 8 10.56 -14.53 -14.67
N SER A 9 10.73 -14.63 -15.98
CA SER A 9 12.00 -15.02 -16.61
C SER A 9 13.11 -13.99 -16.31
N PRO A 10 14.39 -14.41 -16.16
CA PRO A 10 15.46 -13.55 -15.63
C PRO A 10 15.87 -12.37 -16.51
N SER A 11 15.48 -12.34 -17.79
CA SER A 11 15.91 -11.32 -18.76
C SER A 11 15.12 -10.01 -18.71
N GLU A 12 13.97 -9.96 -18.04
CA GLU A 12 13.14 -8.73 -17.93
C GLU A 12 13.49 -7.87 -16.69
N LEU A 13 14.52 -8.24 -15.93
CA LEU A 13 14.86 -7.59 -14.65
C LEU A 13 15.48 -6.17 -14.78
N CYS A 14 15.71 -5.65 -16.00
CA CYS A 14 16.49 -4.41 -16.19
C CYS A 14 15.69 -3.13 -16.50
N SER A 15 14.35 -3.13 -16.47
CA SER A 15 13.57 -1.87 -16.59
C SER A 15 12.43 -1.65 -15.58
N ASP A 16 12.07 -2.66 -14.78
CA ASP A 16 10.90 -2.61 -13.88
C ASP A 16 11.20 -2.14 -12.45
N ARG A 17 12.31 -1.43 -12.20
CA ARG A 17 12.56 -0.86 -10.86
C ARG A 17 11.58 0.28 -10.52
N GLN A 18 10.86 0.82 -11.51
CA GLN A 18 9.95 1.95 -11.31
C GLN A 18 8.55 1.56 -10.80
N ASP A 19 8.07 0.34 -11.06
CA ASP A 19 6.69 -0.07 -10.74
C ASP A 19 6.55 -0.60 -9.30
N VAL A 20 7.65 -1.07 -8.71
CA VAL A 20 7.73 -1.39 -7.28
C VAL A 20 7.59 -0.15 -6.37
N GLU A 21 7.78 1.05 -6.90
CA GLU A 21 7.70 2.29 -6.11
C GLU A 21 6.26 2.79 -5.92
N ALA A 22 5.36 2.55 -6.88
CA ALA A 22 3.93 2.79 -6.68
C ALA A 22 3.34 1.83 -5.63
N LEU A 23 3.95 0.65 -5.44
CA LEU A 23 3.61 -0.27 -4.35
C LEU A 23 4.16 0.20 -2.98
N SER A 24 5.06 1.20 -2.94
CA SER A 24 5.69 1.64 -1.69
C SER A 24 4.75 2.46 -0.79
N TRP A 25 3.84 3.26 -1.37
CA TRP A 25 2.83 4.00 -0.60
C TRP A 25 1.71 3.09 -0.10
N ILE A 26 1.25 2.14 -0.93
CA ILE A 26 0.26 1.13 -0.52
C ILE A 26 0.81 0.30 0.64
N ASN A 27 2.05 -0.17 0.55
CA ASN A 27 2.69 -0.91 1.64
C ASN A 27 2.77 -0.09 2.94
N GLN A 28 2.90 1.24 2.87
CA GLN A 28 2.83 2.08 4.08
C GLN A 28 1.41 2.19 4.64
N VAL A 29 0.40 2.36 3.79
CA VAL A 29 -1.00 2.36 4.20
C VAL A 29 -1.38 1.03 4.85
N GLU A 30 -0.98 -0.10 4.25
CA GLU A 30 -1.20 -1.44 4.81
C GLU A 30 -0.57 -1.61 6.19
N ARG A 31 0.70 -1.18 6.35
CA ARG A 31 1.40 -1.22 7.64
C ARG A 31 0.72 -0.37 8.70
N TRP A 32 0.24 0.82 8.32
CA TRP A 32 -0.47 1.70 9.22
C TRP A 32 -1.76 1.07 9.76
N PHE A 33 -2.58 0.49 8.88
CA PHE A 33 -3.81 -0.21 9.28
C PHE A 33 -3.52 -1.47 10.13
N ALA A 34 -2.43 -2.18 9.83
CA ALA A 34 -2.01 -3.31 10.65
C ALA A 34 -1.63 -2.86 12.08
N GLU A 35 -0.98 -1.71 12.22
CA GLU A 35 -0.64 -1.15 13.53
C GLU A 35 -1.87 -0.71 14.32
N LEU A 36 -2.81 0.00 13.68
CA LEU A 36 -4.09 0.38 14.27
C LEU A 36 -4.84 -0.86 14.78
N THR A 37 -4.95 -1.89 13.95
CA THR A 37 -5.63 -3.15 14.31
C THR A 37 -4.96 -3.83 15.49
N ARG A 38 -3.63 -3.93 15.48
CA ARG A 38 -2.88 -4.58 16.55
C ARG A 38 -3.01 -3.83 17.88
N LYS A 39 -2.97 -2.50 17.86
CA LYS A 39 -2.95 -1.67 19.07
C LYS A 39 -4.34 -1.39 19.62
N GLN A 40 -5.27 -0.96 18.77
CA GLN A 40 -6.60 -0.55 19.19
C GLN A 40 -7.60 -1.71 19.23
N ILE A 41 -7.57 -2.63 18.25
CA ILE A 41 -8.59 -3.69 18.15
C ILE A 41 -8.19 -4.93 18.93
N GLN A 42 -6.97 -5.45 18.73
CA GLN A 42 -6.55 -6.73 19.31
C GLN A 42 -6.03 -6.62 20.75
N ARG A 43 -5.44 -5.48 21.12
CA ARG A 43 -4.83 -5.25 22.43
C ARG A 43 -5.53 -4.19 23.27
N GLY A 44 -6.51 -3.49 22.69
CA GLY A 44 -7.32 -2.52 23.41
C GLY A 44 -8.34 -3.22 24.29
N VAL A 45 -8.60 -2.66 25.48
CA VAL A 45 -9.66 -3.11 26.37
C VAL A 45 -10.76 -2.07 26.33
N HIS A 46 -11.81 -2.35 25.58
CA HIS A 46 -12.92 -1.45 25.35
C HIS A 46 -14.17 -2.00 26.04
N THR A 47 -14.81 -1.19 26.88
CA THR A 47 -16.04 -1.58 27.58
C THR A 47 -17.30 -1.23 26.77
N SER A 48 -17.16 -0.45 25.70
CA SER A 48 -18.24 -0.10 24.79
C SER A 48 -17.73 0.29 23.40
N VAL A 49 -18.61 0.26 22.40
CA VAL A 49 -18.30 0.74 21.04
C VAL A 49 -17.93 2.23 21.04
N ARG A 50 -18.62 3.04 21.85
CA ARG A 50 -18.33 4.47 21.98
C ARG A 50 -16.91 4.73 22.51
N GLN A 51 -16.45 3.91 23.45
CA GLN A 51 -15.08 3.96 23.95
C GLN A 51 -14.08 3.60 22.85
N LEU A 52 -14.33 2.51 22.11
CA LEU A 52 -13.50 2.11 20.98
C LEU A 52 -13.39 3.21 19.91
N GLU A 53 -14.50 3.89 19.57
CA GLU A 53 -14.49 5.01 18.61
C GLU A 53 -13.65 6.18 19.12
N ALA A 54 -13.79 6.54 20.40
CA ALA A 54 -13.02 7.62 21.02
C ALA A 54 -11.51 7.31 21.03
N ASP A 55 -11.14 6.08 21.38
CA ASP A 55 -9.74 5.64 21.43
C ASP A 55 -9.14 5.53 20.02
N SER A 56 -9.93 5.10 19.03
CA SER A 56 -9.52 5.09 17.63
C SER A 56 -9.25 6.50 17.08
N ARG A 57 -10.14 7.47 17.38
CA ARG A 57 -9.94 8.88 17.01
C ARG A 57 -8.69 9.46 17.68
N THR A 58 -8.53 9.21 18.97
CA THR A 58 -7.36 9.63 19.74
C THR A 58 -6.07 9.05 19.16
N PHE A 59 -6.09 7.77 18.77
CA PHE A 59 -4.95 7.13 18.12
C PHE A 59 -4.61 7.77 16.78
N ILE A 60 -5.61 8.08 15.94
CA ILE A 60 -5.41 8.78 14.67
C ILE A 60 -4.80 10.15 14.89
N ASP A 61 -5.32 10.94 15.84
CA ASP A 61 -4.83 12.29 16.14
C ASP A 61 -3.39 12.27 16.65
N GLN A 62 -3.07 11.34 17.54
CA GLN A 62 -1.70 11.13 18.03
C GLN A 62 -0.77 10.71 16.90
N HIS A 63 -1.19 9.77 16.06
CA HIS A 63 -0.41 9.36 14.90
C HIS A 63 -0.16 10.59 14.01
N ASN A 64 -1.20 11.38 13.67
CA ASN A 64 -1.14 12.60 12.83
C ASN A 64 -0.22 13.67 13.36
N LYS A 65 -0.15 13.83 14.68
CA LYS A 65 0.73 14.81 15.31
C LYS A 65 2.21 14.46 15.22
N TYR A 66 2.58 13.18 15.29
CA TYR A 66 3.98 12.76 15.43
C TYR A 66 4.56 12.04 14.22
N GLN A 67 3.74 11.69 13.23
CA GLN A 67 4.25 10.94 12.08
C GLN A 67 5.14 11.80 11.20
N LYS A 68 6.27 11.21 10.79
CA LYS A 68 7.22 11.86 9.89
C LYS A 68 6.54 12.06 8.53
N PRO A 69 6.53 13.29 7.99
CA PRO A 69 5.99 13.53 6.66
C PRO A 69 6.66 12.61 5.65
N PHE A 70 5.87 11.79 4.96
CA PHE A 70 6.39 10.95 3.89
C PHE A 70 6.82 11.85 2.73
N LYS A 71 8.07 11.71 2.30
CA LYS A 71 8.56 12.40 1.11
C LYS A 71 8.19 11.57 -0.11
N TRP A 72 7.26 12.07 -0.90
CA TRP A 72 6.97 11.53 -2.23
C TRP A 72 8.22 11.62 -3.11
N THR A 73 8.79 10.47 -3.46
CA THR A 73 9.94 10.37 -4.38
C THR A 73 9.54 10.53 -5.84
N LYS A 74 8.26 10.34 -6.17
CA LYS A 74 7.70 10.45 -7.52
C LYS A 74 6.65 11.54 -7.57
N SER A 75 6.61 12.30 -8.66
CA SER A 75 5.51 13.23 -8.92
C SER A 75 4.24 12.47 -9.30
N ALA A 76 3.07 13.10 -9.11
CA ALA A 76 1.78 12.50 -9.49
C ALA A 76 1.77 12.09 -10.97
N TYR A 77 2.38 12.89 -11.86
CA TYR A 77 2.49 12.59 -13.28
C TYR A 77 3.30 11.31 -13.55
N GLN A 78 4.41 11.11 -12.82
CA GLN A 78 5.23 9.90 -12.96
C GLN A 78 4.46 8.64 -12.52
N ILE A 79 3.65 8.75 -11.47
CA ILE A 79 2.77 7.67 -11.00
C ILE A 79 1.73 7.34 -12.07
N LEU A 80 1.01 8.33 -12.58
CA LEU A 80 0.00 8.14 -13.63
C LEU A 80 0.59 7.54 -14.91
N ALA A 81 1.80 7.96 -15.29
CA ALA A 81 2.49 7.39 -16.44
C ALA A 81 2.88 5.92 -16.23
N SER A 82 3.28 5.52 -15.01
CA SER A 82 3.54 4.11 -14.66
C SER A 82 2.25 3.28 -14.73
N VAL A 83 1.15 3.77 -14.15
CA VAL A 83 -0.16 3.10 -14.23
C VAL A 83 -0.60 2.91 -15.68
N LYS A 84 -0.48 3.94 -16.52
CA LYS A 84 -0.83 3.85 -17.94
C LYS A 84 -0.02 2.77 -18.67
N ARG A 85 1.29 2.70 -18.44
CA ARG A 85 2.15 1.66 -19.03
C ARG A 85 1.75 0.26 -18.55
N PHE A 86 1.48 0.12 -17.26
CA PHE A 86 1.03 -1.14 -16.68
C PHE A 86 -0.27 -1.62 -17.32
N CYS A 87 -1.30 -0.76 -17.40
CA CYS A 87 -2.58 -1.10 -18.01
C CYS A 87 -2.44 -1.49 -19.48
N HIS A 88 -1.58 -0.79 -20.23
CA HIS A 88 -1.31 -1.13 -21.63
C HIS A 88 -0.69 -2.53 -21.75
N LYS A 89 0.37 -2.82 -20.98
CA LYS A 89 1.04 -4.12 -20.98
C LYS A 89 0.09 -5.24 -20.55
N ALA A 90 -0.74 -4.99 -19.54
CA ALA A 90 -1.74 -5.95 -19.09
C ALA A 90 -2.77 -6.26 -20.17
N GLN A 91 -3.25 -5.24 -20.89
CA GLN A 91 -4.18 -5.42 -22.01
C GLN A 91 -3.56 -6.21 -23.16
N GLU A 92 -2.30 -5.94 -23.53
CA GLU A 92 -1.58 -6.68 -24.56
C GLU A 92 -1.38 -8.15 -24.18
N THR A 93 -1.06 -8.41 -22.92
CA THR A 93 -0.87 -9.78 -22.41
C THR A 93 -2.19 -10.55 -22.42
N LEU A 94 -3.29 -9.93 -21.98
CA LEU A 94 -4.62 -10.54 -21.96
C LEU A 94 -5.19 -10.77 -23.37
N CYS A 95 -4.87 -9.89 -24.33
CA CYS A 95 -5.26 -10.09 -25.74
C CYS A 95 -4.37 -11.09 -26.49
N GLY A 96 -3.16 -11.40 -26.00
CA GLY A 96 -2.25 -12.36 -26.62
C GLY A 96 -2.47 -13.82 -26.18
N GLU A 97 -3.29 -14.04 -25.16
CA GLU A 97 -3.66 -15.38 -24.65
C GLU A 97 -4.99 -15.90 -25.24
N LEU A 98 -5.63 -15.13 -26.13
CA LEU A 98 -6.78 -15.56 -26.97
C LEU A 98 -6.32 -15.77 -28.42
#